data_AF-A0A512B8H0-F1
#
_entry.id   AF-A0A512B8H0-F1
#
_cell.length_a   1.000
_cell.length_b   1.000
_cell.length_c   1.000
_cell.angle_alpha   90.00
_cell.angle_beta   90.00
_cell.angle_gamma   90.00
#
_symmetry.space_group_name_H-M   'P 1'
#
loop_
_entity.id
_entity.type
_entity.pdbx_description
1 polymer ?
#
loop_
_entity_poly.entity_id
_entity_poly.type
_entity_poly.pdbx_seq_one_letter_code
_entity_poly.pdbx_strand_id
1 'polypeptide(L)'
;MVELLSTIATQKDATPAQVALAWLLAQKPWIVPIPGTTKLNRLEENLGAVNVELTGEDLQQINAAASHITVHGERYTEAGEKLTGR
;
A
#
# COMPACT_ATOMS: atom_id res chain seq x y z
N MET A 1 12.41 1.70 0.38
CA MET A 1 10.97 1.39 0.63
C MET A 1 10.72 -0.11 0.69
N VAL A 2 10.95 -0.87 -0.39
CA VAL A 2 10.67 -2.33 -0.39
C VAL A 2 11.43 -3.06 0.72
N GLU A 3 12.69 -2.73 0.96
CA GLU A 3 13.49 -3.32 2.05
C GLU A 3 12.91 -3.04 3.44
N LEU A 4 12.48 -1.80 3.70
CA LEU A 4 11.83 -1.43 4.96
C LEU A 4 10.56 -2.25 5.19
N LEU A 5 9.71 -2.35 4.18
CA LEU A 5 8.49 -3.16 4.25
C LEU A 5 8.81 -4.63 4.49
N SER A 6 9.86 -5.17 3.88
CA SER A 6 10.32 -6.55 4.12
C SER A 6 10.83 -6.77 5.54
N THR A 7 11.54 -5.80 6.13
CA THR A 7 11.98 -5.87 7.53
C THR A 7 10.79 -5.91 8.48
N ILE A 8 9.84 -4.98 8.31
CA ILE A 8 8.61 -4.94 9.13
C ILE A 8 7.78 -6.20 8.92
N ALA A 9 7.66 -6.67 7.68
CA ALA A 9 6.94 -7.89 7.33
C ALA A 9 7.50 -9.12 8.06
N THR A 10 8.83 -9.24 8.12
CA THR A 10 9.50 -10.31 8.87
C THR A 10 9.18 -10.24 10.38
N GLN A 11 9.16 -9.03 10.96
CA GLN A 11 8.85 -8.83 12.38
C GLN A 11 7.39 -9.13 12.72
N LYS A 12 6.50 -8.98 11.75
CA LYS A 12 5.04 -9.15 11.90
C LYS A 12 4.51 -10.48 11.39
N ASP A 13 5.40 -11.40 10.98
CA ASP A 13 5.05 -12.64 10.31
C ASP A 13 4.05 -12.43 9.15
N ALA A 14 4.31 -11.40 8.36
CA ALA A 14 3.47 -10.95 7.26
C ALA A 14 4.27 -10.87 5.96
N THR A 15 3.59 -10.63 4.84
CA THR A 15 4.25 -10.32 3.57
C THR A 15 4.41 -8.80 3.39
N PRO A 16 5.37 -8.33 2.56
CA PRO A 16 5.51 -6.90 2.28
C PRO A 16 4.23 -6.29 1.69
N ALA A 17 3.47 -7.06 0.91
CA ALA A 17 2.18 -6.63 0.36
C ALA A 17 1.12 -6.42 1.45
N GLN A 18 1.08 -7.33 2.44
CA GLN A 18 0.20 -7.18 3.59
C GLN A 18 0.55 -5.97 4.44
N VAL A 19 1.83 -5.73 4.71
CA VAL A 19 2.28 -4.54 5.45
C VAL A 19 1.90 -3.25 4.71
N ALA A 20 2.06 -3.21 3.39
CA ALA A 20 1.66 -2.05 2.59
C ALA A 20 0.14 -1.78 2.65
N LEU A 21 -0.67 -2.83 2.55
CA LEU A 21 -2.13 -2.72 2.63
C LEU A 21 -2.60 -2.35 4.05
N ALA A 22 -1.99 -2.95 5.08
CA ALA A 22 -2.28 -2.62 6.48
C ALA A 22 -1.93 -1.16 6.81
N TRP A 23 -0.79 -0.68 6.30
CA TRP A 23 -0.41 0.73 6.41
C TRP A 23 -1.46 1.63 5.75
N LEU A 24 -1.90 1.30 4.54
CA LEU A 24 -2.90 2.09 3.81
C LEU A 24 -4.24 2.16 4.55
N LEU A 25 -4.70 1.04 5.10
CA LEU A 25 -5.90 0.95 5.94
C LEU A 25 -5.79 1.79 7.23
N ALA A 26 -4.60 1.85 7.82
CA ALA A 26 -4.35 2.60 9.06
C ALA A 26 -4.33 4.13 8.89
N GLN A 27 -4.18 4.65 7.66
CA GLN A 27 -4.01 6.09 7.44
C GLN A 27 -5.26 6.90 7.82
N LYS A 28 -6.46 6.41 7.46
CA LYS A 28 -7.75 7.02 7.79
C LYS A 28 -8.85 5.96 7.79
N PRO A 29 -9.88 6.07 8.66
CA PRO A 29 -10.94 5.07 8.78
C PRO A 29 -11.84 4.93 7.55
N TRP A 30 -11.81 5.89 6.62
CA TRP A 30 -12.59 5.86 5.37
C TRP A 30 -11.79 5.41 4.14
N ILE A 31 -10.54 4.97 4.32
CA ILE A 31 -9.74 4.44 3.21
C ILE A 31 -10.09 2.97 3.01
N VAL A 32 -10.56 2.64 1.81
CA VAL A 32 -10.88 1.27 1.39
C VAL A 32 -10.02 0.93 0.17
N PRO A 33 -8.94 0.16 0.32
CA PRO A 33 -8.13 -0.27 -0.81
C PRO A 33 -8.88 -1.26 -1.69
N ILE A 34 -8.70 -1.17 -3.01
CA ILE A 34 -9.31 -2.07 -3.99
C ILE A 34 -8.18 -2.82 -4.73
N PRO A 35 -7.45 -3.73 -4.05
CA PRO A 35 -6.33 -4.41 -4.66
C PRO A 35 -6.83 -5.39 -5.73
N GLY A 36 -6.47 -5.14 -6.99
CA GLY A 36 -6.76 -6.04 -8.10
C GLY A 36 -5.74 -7.19 -8.17
N THR A 37 -6.20 -8.42 -8.35
CA THR A 37 -5.35 -9.57 -8.65
C THR A 37 -6.09 -10.62 -9.46
N THR A 38 -5.37 -11.36 -10.30
CA THR A 38 -5.90 -12.50 -11.07
C THR A 38 -5.57 -13.86 -10.44
N LYS A 39 -4.77 -13.87 -9.36
CA LYS A 39 -4.30 -15.10 -8.70
C LYS A 39 -4.96 -15.26 -7.33
N LEU A 40 -5.51 -16.44 -7.08
CA LEU A 40 -6.22 -16.75 -5.83
C LEU A 40 -5.32 -16.60 -4.59
N ASN A 41 -4.09 -17.12 -4.64
CA ASN A 41 -3.15 -16.98 -3.53
C ASN A 41 -2.82 -15.52 -3.18
N ARG A 42 -2.85 -14.61 -4.16
CA ARG A 42 -2.66 -13.18 -3.94
C ARG A 42 -3.90 -12.53 -3.34
N LEU A 43 -5.09 -13.03 -3.65
CA LEU A 43 -6.32 -12.59 -2.99
C LEU A 43 -6.25 -12.95 -1.50
N GLU A 44 -5.89 -14.19 -1.18
CA GLU A 44 -5.73 -14.66 0.21
C GLU A 44 -4.66 -13.85 0.96
N GLU A 45 -3.50 -13.62 0.32
CA GLU A 45 -2.43 -12.76 0.85
C GLU A 45 -2.97 -11.36 1.16
N ASN A 46 -3.63 -10.70 0.21
CA ASN A 46 -4.17 -9.35 0.38
C ASN A 46 -5.21 -9.27 1.49
N LEU A 47 -6.09 -10.27 1.61
CA LEU A 47 -7.09 -10.33 2.68
C LEU A 47 -6.43 -10.44 4.05
N GLY A 48 -5.31 -11.16 4.17
CA GLY A 48 -4.57 -11.27 5.42
C GLY A 48 -4.02 -9.94 5.95
N ALA A 49 -3.94 -8.88 5.12
CA ALA A 49 -3.47 -7.56 5.54
C ALA A 49 -4.31 -6.95 6.67
N VAL A 50 -5.60 -7.28 6.76
CA VAL A 50 -6.49 -6.74 7.80
C VAL A 50 -6.14 -7.23 9.21
N ASN A 51 -5.37 -8.32 9.32
CA ASN A 51 -4.93 -8.90 10.58
C ASN A 51 -3.54 -8.41 11.00
N VAL A 52 -2.88 -7.59 10.18
CA VAL A 52 -1.53 -7.07 10.48
C VAL A 52 -1.65 -5.83 11.36
N GLU A 53 -1.20 -5.95 12.60
CA GLU A 53 -1.15 -4.83 13.55
C GLU A 53 0.18 -4.06 13.44
N LEU A 54 0.09 -2.84 12.93
CA LEU A 54 1.22 -1.91 12.87
C LEU A 54 1.22 -1.04 14.13
N THR A 55 2.38 -0.96 14.79
CA THR A 55 2.58 -0.06 15.94
C THR A 55 2.69 1.39 15.48
N GLY A 56 2.58 2.33 16.42
CA GLY A 56 2.82 3.75 16.12
C GLY A 56 4.21 4.01 15.54
N GLU A 57 5.21 3.25 15.96
CA GLU A 57 6.58 3.33 15.43
C GLU A 57 6.65 2.80 13.99
N ASP A 58 6.05 1.64 13.72
CA ASP A 58 5.97 1.08 12.36
C ASP A 58 5.36 2.09 11.38
N LEU A 59 4.23 2.69 11.77
CA LEU A 59 3.54 3.69 10.97
C LEU A 59 4.39 4.94 10.74
N GLN A 60 5.13 5.41 11.75
CA GLN A 60 6.03 6.55 11.61
C GLN A 60 7.16 6.25 10.62
N GLN A 61 7.80 5.07 10.72
CA GLN A 61 8.88 4.67 9.82
C GLN A 61 8.38 4.56 8.37
N ILE A 62 7.24 3.91 8.15
CA ILE A 62 6.66 3.74 6.81
C ILE A 62 6.25 5.10 6.23
N ASN A 63 5.61 5.98 7.02
CA ASN A 63 5.22 7.31 6.58
C ASN A 63 6.42 8.17 6.19
N ALA A 64 7.50 8.15 6.99
CA ALA A 64 8.73 8.85 6.67
C ALA A 64 9.31 8.35 5.34
N ALA A 65 9.45 7.04 5.18
CA ALA A 65 9.94 6.45 3.94
C ALA A 65 9.03 6.75 2.73
N ALA A 66 7.71 6.78 2.92
CA ALA A 66 6.74 7.06 1.85
C ALA A 66 6.77 8.52 1.40
N SER A 67 7.06 9.45 2.32
CA SER A 67 7.16 10.88 2.01
C SER A 67 8.30 11.22 1.05
N HIS A 68 9.31 10.36 0.94
CA HIS A 68 10.44 10.50 0.03
C HIS A 68 10.19 9.88 -1.35
N ILE A 69 9.02 9.27 -1.60
CA ILE A 69 8.70 8.69 -2.90
C ILE A 69 8.23 9.79 -3.85
N THR A 70 9.02 10.04 -4.88
CA THR A 70 8.59 10.83 -6.02
C THR A 70 7.54 10.04 -6.80
N VAL A 71 6.31 10.56 -6.86
CA VAL A 71 5.25 9.96 -7.66
C VAL A 71 5.54 10.21 -9.14
N HIS A 72 5.79 9.14 -9.89
CA HIS A 72 6.01 9.20 -11.34
C HIS A 72 4.79 8.67 -12.07
N GLY A 73 4.20 9.51 -12.94
CA GLY A 73 3.05 9.17 -13.78
C GLY A 73 1.97 10.25 -13.73
N GLU A 74 1.46 10.62 -14.90
CA GLU A 74 0.26 11.46 -14.99
C GLU A 74 -0.97 10.62 -14.66
N ARG A 75 -1.95 11.24 -13.98
CA ARG A 75 -3.18 10.56 -13.55
C ARG A 75 -4.00 10.06 -14.75
N TYR A 76 -3.73 10.61 -15.94
CA TYR A 76 -4.30 10.24 -17.22
C TYR A 76 -3.18 10.08 -18.25
N THR A 77 -3.42 9.30 -19.29
CA THR A 77 -2.61 9.39 -20.52
C THR A 77 -2.96 10.69 -21.24
N GLU A 78 -2.11 11.21 -22.13
CA GLU A 78 -2.44 12.39 -22.97
C GLU A 78 -3.80 12.24 -23.69
N ALA A 79 -4.16 11.00 -24.07
CA ALA A 79 -5.46 10.68 -24.66
C ALA A 79 -6.61 10.76 -23.63
N GLY A 80 -6.37 10.37 -22.38
CA GLY A 80 -7.31 10.50 -21.27
C GLY A 80 -7.53 11.96 -20.86
N GLU A 81 -6.50 12.81 -20.88
CA GLU A 81 -6.64 14.25 -20.59
C GLU A 81 -7.56 14.96 -21.58
N LYS A 82 -7.42 14.69 -22.89
CA LYS A 82 -8.29 15.25 -23.93
C LYS A 82 -9.77 14.85 -23.78
N LEU A 83 -10.06 13.72 -23.15
CA LEU A 83 -11.43 13.26 -22.87
C LEU A 83 -12.02 13.88 -21.59
N THR A 84 -11.19 14.44 -20.71
CA THR A 84 -11.66 15.11 -19.47
C THR A 84 -12.13 16.55 -19.67
N GLY A 85 -12.06 17.09 -20.91
CA GLY A 85 -12.63 18.38 -21.27
C GLY A 85 -11.99 19.58 -20.57
N ARG A 86 -10.73 19.44 -20.14
CA ARG A 86 -9.87 20.54 -19.68
C ARG A 86 -8.97 21.03 -20.79
#